data_AF-A0AAE1UUF1-F1
#
_entry.id   AF-A0AAE1UUF1-F1
#
_cell.length_a   1.000
_cell.length_b   1.000
_cell.length_c   1.000
_cell.angle_alpha   90.00
_cell.angle_beta   90.00
_cell.angle_gamma   90.00
#
_symmetry.space_group_name_H-M   'P 1'
#
loop_
_entity.id
_entity.type
_entity.pdbx_description
1 polymer ?
#
loop_
_entity_poly.entity_id
_entity_poly.type
_entity_poly.pdbx_seq_one_letter_code
_entity_poly.pdbx_strand_id
1 'polypeptide(L)'
;MSSRLGRRVVNFANLPIKLLMPSSFSNITEISLKTIPSASKIEIKRVLESLYGFEVEKVQTLNMDGKKKKRGGLLIAKPDYKKAYVTLRNPLSISPDLFPIRMIQEEKKNMSKKSKSSSIVEDDEPKKMHWLDEKKDGRNRSPMRFNQVRDQRSDVGRDRCGKRRDVGAAAAKFPWSSMRSYASR
;
A
#
# COMPACT_ATOMS: atom_id res chain seq x y z
N MET A 1 -44.23 -16.06 -29.50
CA MET A 1 -42.79 -15.71 -29.54
C MET A 1 -42.61 -14.36 -28.87
N SER A 2 -42.07 -14.32 -27.64
CA SER A 2 -41.97 -13.07 -26.88
C SER A 2 -40.94 -12.12 -27.52
N SER A 3 -41.39 -10.90 -27.84
CA SER A 3 -40.63 -9.87 -28.52
C SER A 3 -39.39 -9.44 -27.72
N ARG A 4 -38.21 -9.52 -28.31
CA ARG A 4 -36.92 -9.03 -27.76
C ARG A 4 -36.80 -7.48 -27.72
N LEU A 5 -37.91 -6.76 -27.90
CA LEU A 5 -37.98 -5.30 -27.90
C LEU A 5 -38.13 -4.69 -26.49
N GLY A 6 -38.26 -5.52 -25.45
CA GLY A 6 -38.40 -5.08 -24.06
C GLY A 6 -37.07 -4.76 -23.37
N ARG A 7 -37.12 -3.85 -22.39
CA ARG A 7 -36.00 -3.61 -21.46
C ARG A 7 -35.62 -4.92 -20.75
N ARG A 8 -34.32 -5.12 -20.50
CA ARG A 8 -33.83 -6.27 -19.72
C ARG A 8 -34.41 -6.22 -18.30
N VAL A 9 -35.35 -7.11 -18.01
CA VAL A 9 -35.92 -7.29 -16.68
C VAL A 9 -35.06 -8.28 -15.90
N VAL A 10 -34.69 -7.92 -14.67
CA VAL A 10 -33.92 -8.77 -13.75
C VAL A 10 -34.78 -9.01 -12.53
N ASN A 11 -35.22 -10.26 -12.34
CA ASN A 11 -36.08 -10.64 -11.22
C ASN A 11 -35.27 -10.83 -9.93
N PHE A 12 -34.06 -11.40 -10.06
CA PHE A 12 -33.15 -11.64 -8.93
C PHE A 12 -31.77 -11.06 -9.24
N ALA A 13 -31.32 -10.15 -8.39
CA ALA A 13 -29.99 -9.55 -8.51
C ALA A 13 -28.96 -10.41 -7.76
N ASN A 14 -28.16 -11.18 -8.50
CA ASN A 14 -27.04 -11.94 -7.94
C ASN A 14 -25.72 -11.16 -8.07
N LEU A 15 -25.61 -10.05 -7.34
CA LEU A 15 -24.41 -9.22 -7.33
C LEU A 15 -23.81 -9.18 -5.91
N PRO A 16 -22.64 -9.79 -5.66
CA PRO A 16 -22.02 -9.75 -4.35
C PRO A 16 -21.41 -8.36 -4.10
N ILE A 17 -21.97 -7.65 -3.12
CA ILE A 17 -21.49 -6.33 -2.69
C ILE A 17 -20.94 -6.44 -1.27
N LYS A 18 -19.71 -5.98 -1.07
CA LYS A 18 -19.07 -5.87 0.24
C LYS A 18 -18.76 -4.42 0.53
N LEU A 19 -19.23 -3.90 1.67
CA LEU A 19 -18.84 -2.58 2.14
C LEU A 19 -17.36 -2.58 2.53
N LEU A 20 -16.64 -1.56 2.10
CA LEU A 20 -15.30 -1.25 2.63
C LEU A 20 -15.45 -0.26 3.77
N MET A 21 -14.52 -0.31 4.72
CA MET A 21 -14.55 0.56 5.89
C MET A 21 -14.54 2.04 5.47
N PRO A 22 -15.49 2.86 5.96
CA PRO A 22 -15.47 4.28 5.71
C PRO A 22 -14.34 4.95 6.51
N SER A 23 -13.90 6.13 6.08
CA SER A 23 -12.89 6.93 6.78
C SER A 23 -13.44 7.55 8.07
N SER A 24 -14.70 7.98 8.06
CA SER A 24 -15.45 8.54 9.19
C SER A 24 -16.78 7.80 9.38
N PHE A 25 -17.37 7.94 10.57
CA PHE A 25 -18.65 7.30 10.91
C PHE A 25 -19.83 8.29 10.92
N SER A 26 -19.56 9.58 11.07
CA SER A 26 -20.52 10.67 10.96
C SER A 26 -20.50 11.28 9.56
N ASN A 27 -21.68 11.66 9.06
CA ASN A 27 -21.89 12.41 7.81
C ASN A 27 -21.17 11.82 6.59
N ILE A 28 -21.41 10.55 6.32
CA ILE A 28 -20.81 9.82 5.20
C ILE A 28 -21.55 10.20 3.92
N THR A 29 -20.90 10.97 3.07
CA THR A 29 -21.40 11.35 1.74
C THR A 29 -21.01 10.35 0.67
N GLU A 30 -19.85 9.70 0.83
CA GLU A 30 -19.32 8.74 -0.13
C GLU A 30 -19.02 7.41 0.56
N ILE A 31 -19.53 6.32 -0.02
CA ILE A 31 -19.25 4.96 0.44
C ILE A 31 -18.39 4.19 -0.56
N SER A 32 -17.49 3.36 -0.03
CA SER A 32 -16.62 2.50 -0.82
C SER A 32 -17.13 1.06 -0.78
N LEU A 33 -17.24 0.44 -1.95
CA LEU A 33 -17.71 -0.92 -2.14
C LEU A 33 -16.66 -1.78 -2.84
N LYS A 34 -16.65 -3.07 -2.54
CA LYS A 34 -15.94 -4.11 -3.26
C LYS A 34 -16.95 -5.07 -3.89
N THR A 35 -16.85 -5.23 -5.21
CA THR A 35 -17.78 -6.04 -6.03
C THR A 35 -17.00 -6.87 -7.07
N ILE A 36 -17.71 -7.66 -7.87
CA ILE A 36 -17.11 -8.42 -8.98
C ILE A 36 -16.73 -7.52 -10.15
N PRO A 37 -15.68 -7.87 -10.92
CA PRO A 37 -15.21 -7.07 -12.06
C PRO A 37 -16.23 -6.92 -13.19
N SER A 38 -17.21 -7.82 -13.33
CA SER A 38 -18.26 -7.74 -14.35
C SER A 38 -19.35 -6.68 -14.07
N ALA A 39 -19.45 -6.17 -12.83
CA ALA A 39 -20.57 -5.32 -12.42
C ALA A 39 -20.58 -3.95 -13.12
N SER A 40 -21.70 -3.55 -13.71
CA SER A 40 -21.85 -2.21 -14.31
C SER A 40 -22.23 -1.15 -13.26
N LYS A 41 -21.88 0.12 -13.50
CA LYS A 41 -22.30 1.27 -12.67
C LYS A 41 -23.82 1.32 -12.50
N ILE A 42 -24.55 1.01 -13.57
CA ILE A 42 -26.01 1.05 -13.60
C ILE A 42 -26.59 -0.08 -12.74
N GLU A 43 -25.98 -1.26 -12.77
CA GLU A 43 -26.40 -2.40 -11.95
C GLU A 43 -26.17 -2.12 -10.47
N ILE A 44 -24.98 -1.61 -10.11
CA ILE A 44 -24.65 -1.25 -8.72
C ILE A 44 -25.65 -0.21 -8.21
N LYS A 45 -25.92 0.85 -8.99
CA LYS A 45 -26.88 1.90 -8.61
C LYS A 45 -28.28 1.32 -8.36
N ARG A 46 -28.81 0.55 -9.31
CA ARG A 46 -30.15 -0.06 -9.19
C ARG A 46 -30.26 -1.00 -8.00
N VAL A 47 -29.23 -1.80 -7.75
CA VAL A 47 -29.19 -2.74 -6.61
C VAL A 47 -29.22 -1.98 -5.27
N LEU A 48 -28.42 -0.91 -5.14
CA LEU A 48 -28.39 -0.09 -3.93
C LEU A 48 -29.71 0.64 -3.68
N GLU A 49 -30.31 1.18 -4.74
CA GLU A 49 -31.62 1.85 -4.66
C GLU A 49 -32.75 0.84 -4.35
N SER A 50 -32.80 -0.30 -5.05
CA SER A 50 -33.95 -1.22 -4.96
C SER A 50 -33.90 -2.13 -3.74
N LEU A 51 -32.72 -2.66 -3.36
CA LEU A 51 -32.60 -3.62 -2.26
C LEU A 51 -32.39 -2.93 -0.91
N TYR A 52 -31.65 -1.83 -0.88
CA TYR A 52 -31.25 -1.15 0.36
C TYR A 52 -31.93 0.21 0.55
N GLY A 53 -32.62 0.74 -0.45
CA GLY A 53 -33.32 2.03 -0.36
C GLY A 53 -32.39 3.25 -0.31
N PHE A 54 -31.14 3.14 -0.75
CA PHE A 54 -30.23 4.28 -0.75
C PHE A 54 -30.52 5.26 -1.89
N GLU A 55 -30.47 6.55 -1.58
CA GLU A 55 -30.52 7.60 -2.60
C GLU A 55 -29.13 7.85 -3.18
N VAL A 56 -28.85 7.24 -4.33
CA VAL A 56 -27.55 7.32 -4.99
C VAL A 56 -27.54 8.45 -6.03
N GLU A 57 -26.62 9.37 -5.86
CA GLU A 57 -26.39 10.42 -6.84
C GLU A 57 -25.56 9.87 -8.01
N LYS A 58 -24.32 9.45 -7.74
CA LYS A 58 -23.35 9.02 -8.75
C LYS A 58 -22.56 7.80 -8.30
N VAL A 59 -22.21 6.95 -9.27
CA VAL A 59 -21.33 5.79 -9.07
C VAL A 59 -20.08 5.93 -9.93
N GLN A 60 -18.93 5.85 -9.29
CA GLN A 60 -17.62 5.77 -9.91
C GLN A 60 -17.04 4.38 -9.63
N THR A 61 -16.35 3.80 -10.60
CA THR A 61 -15.83 2.42 -10.49
C THR A 61 -14.41 2.36 -10.99
N LEU A 62 -13.60 1.54 -10.33
CA LEU A 62 -12.24 1.21 -10.70
C LEU A 62 -12.10 -0.31 -10.77
N ASN A 63 -11.48 -0.80 -11.83
CA ASN A 63 -11.09 -2.21 -11.94
C ASN A 63 -9.77 -2.39 -11.18
N MET A 64 -9.75 -3.28 -10.20
CA MET A 64 -8.60 -3.55 -9.34
C MET A 64 -8.11 -4.97 -9.56
N ASP A 65 -6.85 -5.09 -9.96
CA ASP A 65 -6.18 -6.38 -10.04
C ASP A 65 -5.89 -6.93 -8.64
N GLY A 66 -6.05 -8.23 -8.49
CA GLY A 66 -5.66 -8.97 -7.31
C GLY A 66 -4.14 -9.01 -7.16
N LYS A 67 -3.69 -9.07 -5.90
CA LYS A 67 -2.25 -9.19 -5.62
C LYS A 67 -1.71 -10.53 -6.14
N LYS A 68 -0.83 -10.45 -7.12
CA LYS A 68 -0.06 -11.57 -7.66
C LYS A 68 1.18 -11.80 -6.79
N LYS A 69 1.45 -13.05 -6.43
CA LYS A 69 2.64 -13.48 -5.66
C LYS A 69 3.26 -14.69 -6.35
N LYS A 70 4.58 -14.69 -6.48
CA LYS A 70 5.33 -15.84 -6.99
C LYS A 70 6.02 -16.54 -5.82
N ARG A 71 5.88 -17.85 -5.71
CA ARG A 71 6.62 -18.68 -4.74
C ARG A 71 7.30 -19.81 -5.52
N GLY A 72 8.62 -19.72 -5.68
CA GLY A 72 9.36 -20.61 -6.58
C GLY A 72 8.87 -20.46 -8.03
N GLY A 73 8.44 -21.57 -8.65
CA GLY A 73 7.84 -21.58 -9.99
C GLY A 73 6.35 -21.25 -10.06
N LEU A 74 5.61 -21.32 -8.94
CA LEU A 74 4.15 -21.16 -8.93
C LEU A 74 3.72 -19.69 -8.77
N LEU A 75 2.80 -19.24 -9.62
CA LEU A 75 2.14 -17.94 -9.54
C LEU A 75 0.78 -18.09 -8.84
N ILE A 76 0.63 -17.46 -7.68
CA ILE A 76 -0.61 -17.42 -6.90
C ILE A 76 -1.17 -16.00 -6.95
N ALA A 77 -2.41 -15.85 -7.38
CA ALA A 77 -3.09 -14.56 -7.45
C ALA A 77 -4.32 -14.53 -6.55
N LYS A 78 -4.56 -13.38 -5.91
CA LYS A 78 -5.88 -13.09 -5.33
C LYS A 78 -6.88 -12.79 -6.45
N PRO A 79 -8.19 -13.02 -6.24
CA PRO A 79 -9.19 -12.65 -7.23
C PRO A 79 -9.23 -11.13 -7.43
N ASP A 80 -9.34 -10.74 -8.70
CA ASP A 80 -9.59 -9.36 -9.10
C ASP A 80 -10.96 -8.91 -8.58
N TYR A 81 -11.11 -7.60 -8.42
CA TYR A 81 -12.36 -7.02 -7.94
C TYR A 81 -12.59 -5.66 -8.55
N LYS A 82 -13.84 -5.19 -8.47
CA LYS A 82 -14.20 -3.82 -8.81
C LYS A 82 -14.38 -3.03 -7.53
N LYS A 83 -13.65 -1.93 -7.39
CA LYS A 83 -13.89 -0.95 -6.34
C LYS A 83 -14.91 0.05 -6.87
N ALA A 84 -15.98 0.27 -6.13
CA ALA A 84 -16.97 1.28 -6.47
C ALA A 84 -17.02 2.35 -5.39
N TYR A 85 -17.00 3.60 -5.81
CA TYR A 85 -17.22 4.77 -5.01
C TYR A 85 -18.61 5.29 -5.33
N VAL A 86 -19.46 5.39 -4.32
CA VAL A 86 -20.86 5.75 -4.49
C VAL A 86 -21.11 7.02 -3.68
N THR A 87 -21.52 8.07 -4.37
CA THR A 87 -21.95 9.31 -3.72
C THR A 87 -23.44 9.24 -3.43
N LEU A 88 -23.77 9.55 -2.19
CA LEU A 88 -25.12 9.54 -1.66
C LEU A 88 -25.66 10.97 -1.69
N ARG A 89 -26.96 11.09 -1.94
CA ARG A 89 -27.65 12.39 -1.84
C ARG A 89 -27.78 12.83 -0.39
N ASN A 90 -28.20 11.88 0.45
CA ASN A 90 -28.38 12.11 1.87
C ASN A 90 -27.20 11.51 2.65
N PRO A 91 -26.54 12.30 3.51
CA PRO A 91 -25.41 11.79 4.29
C PRO A 91 -25.88 10.73 5.29
N LEU A 92 -25.12 9.66 5.41
CA LEU A 92 -25.40 8.56 6.35
C LEU A 92 -24.58 8.69 7.63
N SER A 93 -25.14 8.24 8.75
CA SER A 93 -24.41 8.05 10.00
C SER A 93 -24.43 6.57 10.38
N ILE A 94 -23.26 6.03 10.73
CA ILE A 94 -23.10 4.63 11.13
C ILE A 94 -22.73 4.63 12.61
N SER A 95 -23.50 3.92 13.45
CA SER A 95 -23.14 3.75 14.85
C SER A 95 -21.87 2.88 14.94
N PRO A 96 -20.85 3.28 15.72
CA PRO A 96 -19.63 2.49 15.79
C PRO A 96 -19.79 1.21 16.65
N ASP A 97 -20.97 0.99 17.23
CA ASP A 97 -21.37 -0.22 17.96
C ASP A 97 -21.94 -1.33 17.08
N LEU A 98 -22.20 -1.08 15.79
CA LEU A 98 -22.80 -2.03 14.86
C LEU A 98 -22.04 -3.36 14.73
N PHE A 99 -20.77 -3.38 15.12
CA PHE A 99 -19.90 -4.56 15.21
C PHE A 99 -18.93 -4.35 16.38
N PRO A 100 -18.30 -5.41 16.94
CA PRO A 100 -17.30 -5.30 18.01
C PRO A 100 -15.96 -4.71 17.49
N ILE A 101 -16.01 -3.66 16.68
CA ILE A 101 -14.88 -2.89 16.16
C ILE A 101 -14.32 -1.99 17.27
N ARG A 102 -15.19 -1.37 18.08
CA ARG A 102 -14.77 -0.54 19.22
C ARG A 102 -13.91 -1.31 20.21
N MET A 103 -14.38 -2.48 20.66
CA MET A 103 -13.64 -3.35 21.58
C MET A 103 -12.23 -3.68 21.05
N ILE A 104 -12.13 -4.10 19.79
CA ILE A 104 -10.84 -4.44 19.17
C ILE A 104 -9.94 -3.19 18.99
N GLN A 105 -10.52 -2.03 18.67
CA GLN A 105 -9.77 -0.78 18.52
C GLN A 105 -9.25 -0.26 19.86
N GLU A 106 -10.07 -0.35 20.91
CA GLU A 106 -9.71 0.02 22.28
C GLU A 106 -8.65 -0.91 22.84
N GLU A 107 -8.78 -2.23 22.66
CA GLU A 107 -7.74 -3.21 23.00
C GLU A 107 -6.40 -2.86 22.33
N LYS A 108 -6.39 -2.57 21.02
CA LYS A 108 -5.17 -2.15 20.31
C LYS A 108 -4.58 -0.85 20.85
N LYS A 109 -5.42 0.15 21.14
CA LYS A 109 -4.97 1.42 21.75
C LYS A 109 -4.39 1.18 23.15
N ASN A 110 -5.04 0.37 23.96
CA ASN A 110 -4.60 0.04 25.32
C ASN A 110 -3.29 -0.75 25.30
N MET A 111 -3.13 -1.71 24.38
CA MET A 111 -1.87 -2.41 24.14
C MET A 111 -0.76 -1.44 23.74
N SER A 112 -1.04 -0.50 22.83
CA SER A 112 -0.06 0.51 22.41
C SER A 112 0.34 1.49 23.53
N LYS A 113 -0.60 1.85 24.40
CA LYS A 113 -0.34 2.68 25.58
C LYS A 113 0.51 1.92 26.61
N LYS A 114 0.18 0.65 26.86
CA LYS A 114 0.92 -0.23 27.77
C LYS A 114 2.37 -0.44 27.32
N SER A 115 2.60 -0.62 26.02
CA SER A 115 3.96 -0.70 25.47
C SER A 115 4.74 0.62 25.55
N LYS A 116 4.05 1.76 25.60
CA LYS A 116 4.68 3.09 25.78
C LYS A 116 4.91 3.44 27.25
N SER A 117 4.10 2.91 28.17
CA SER A 117 4.28 3.09 29.61
C SER A 117 5.32 2.12 30.18
N SER A 118 5.49 0.92 29.62
CA SER A 118 6.54 -0.02 30.04
C SER A 118 7.96 0.41 29.63
N SER A 119 8.10 1.52 28.90
CA SER A 119 9.41 2.13 28.58
C SER A 119 9.76 3.32 29.47
N ILE A 120 8.90 3.70 30.43
CA ILE A 120 9.26 4.65 31.49
C ILE A 120 9.84 3.84 32.65
N VAL A 121 11.11 3.46 32.51
CA VAL A 121 11.95 3.14 33.67
C VAL A 121 12.67 4.44 33.95
N GLU A 122 12.30 5.12 35.03
CA GLU A 122 13.16 6.13 35.64
C GLU A 122 14.43 5.41 36.06
N ASP A 123 15.52 5.60 35.33
CA ASP A 123 16.88 5.39 35.82
C ASP A 123 17.84 6.04 34.81
N ASP A 124 18.69 6.93 35.33
CA ASP A 124 19.81 7.57 34.67
C ASP A 124 20.77 6.52 34.08
N GLU A 125 20.68 6.15 32.79
CA GLU A 125 21.81 5.75 31.91
C GLU A 125 21.40 5.35 30.45
N PRO A 126 22.36 5.14 29.50
CA PRO A 126 22.41 5.84 28.22
C PRO A 126 21.41 5.36 27.16
N LYS A 127 21.09 6.31 26.27
CA LYS A 127 20.23 6.17 25.08
C LYS A 127 20.49 4.86 24.34
N LYS A 128 19.44 4.06 24.15
CA LYS A 128 19.41 2.93 23.19
C LYS A 128 19.91 3.41 21.84
N MET A 129 21.09 2.96 21.43
CA MET A 129 21.62 3.25 20.10
C MET A 129 20.74 2.59 19.05
N HIS A 130 20.40 3.34 18.01
CA HIS A 130 19.65 2.83 16.88
C HIS A 130 20.56 1.86 16.10
N TRP A 131 20.00 0.85 15.43
CA TRP A 131 20.74 -0.09 14.56
C TRP A 131 21.62 0.59 13.48
N LEU A 132 21.45 1.91 13.26
CA LEU A 132 22.25 2.72 12.33
C LEU A 132 23.39 3.52 12.97
N ASP A 133 23.53 3.54 14.31
CA ASP A 133 24.51 4.41 14.99
C ASP A 133 25.90 3.78 15.17
N GLU A 134 26.15 2.59 14.63
CA GLU A 134 27.51 2.05 14.54
C GLU A 134 28.21 2.55 13.26
N LYS A 135 28.89 3.70 13.37
CA LYS A 135 30.26 3.92 12.84
C LYS A 135 30.60 5.41 12.79
N LYS A 136 31.22 5.88 13.86
CA LYS A 136 32.37 6.78 13.76
C LYS A 136 33.08 6.79 15.10
N ASP A 137 34.03 5.89 15.31
CA ASP A 137 35.18 6.15 16.18
C ASP A 137 36.23 5.04 16.05
N GLY A 138 37.50 5.44 16.13
CA GLY A 138 38.60 4.53 16.44
C GLY A 138 39.52 4.15 15.29
N ARG A 139 40.55 4.97 15.08
CA ARG A 139 41.85 4.56 14.52
C ARG A 139 42.46 3.40 15.33
N ASN A 140 43.36 2.66 14.69
CA ASN A 140 44.23 1.58 15.21
C ASN A 140 43.58 0.24 15.54
N ARG A 141 43.44 -0.61 14.50
CA ARG A 141 43.80 -2.03 14.60
C ARG A 141 44.73 -2.38 13.44
N SER A 142 45.93 -2.82 13.78
CA SER A 142 46.95 -3.33 12.87
C SER A 142 46.37 -4.38 11.92
N PRO A 143 46.76 -4.42 10.64
CA PRO A 143 46.23 -5.44 9.73
C PRO A 143 46.84 -6.79 10.09
N MET A 144 46.00 -7.69 10.60
CA MET A 144 46.28 -9.12 10.61
C MET A 144 46.54 -9.58 9.18
N ARG A 145 47.70 -10.19 8.97
CA ARG A 145 48.12 -10.82 7.73
C ARG A 145 47.10 -11.88 7.32
N PHE A 146 46.38 -11.64 6.23
CA PHE A 146 45.65 -12.69 5.52
C PHE A 146 46.57 -13.29 4.46
N ASN A 147 46.69 -14.61 4.51
CA ASN A 147 47.62 -15.41 3.72
C ASN A 147 47.49 -15.18 2.22
N GLN A 148 48.65 -15.22 1.56
CA GLN A 148 48.83 -15.27 0.12
C GLN A 148 48.06 -16.45 -0.48
N VAL A 149 47.16 -16.17 -1.42
CA VAL A 149 46.98 -17.05 -2.59
C VAL A 149 47.07 -16.17 -3.82
N ARG A 150 48.06 -16.53 -4.63
CA ARG A 150 48.59 -15.84 -5.79
C ARG A 150 47.88 -16.41 -7.02
N ASP A 151 46.88 -15.71 -7.54
CA ASP A 151 46.37 -16.00 -8.88
C ASP A 151 46.82 -14.92 -9.85
N GLN A 152 47.80 -15.30 -10.67
CA GLN A 152 48.26 -14.56 -11.83
C GLN A 152 47.24 -14.73 -12.94
N ARG A 153 46.56 -13.65 -13.35
CA ARG A 153 45.98 -13.54 -14.70
C ARG A 153 46.23 -12.16 -15.26
N SER A 154 47.13 -12.14 -16.22
CA SER A 154 47.39 -11.07 -17.17
C SER A 154 46.13 -10.76 -17.98
N ASP A 155 45.75 -9.50 -18.09
CA ASP A 155 45.06 -9.03 -19.29
C ASP A 155 45.40 -7.55 -19.56
N VAL A 156 45.46 -7.26 -20.84
CA VAL A 156 46.20 -6.22 -21.53
C VAL A 156 45.24 -5.09 -21.92
N GLY A 157 45.68 -3.85 -21.70
CA GLY A 157 45.33 -2.72 -22.55
C GLY A 157 44.00 -2.01 -22.29
N ARG A 158 44.06 -0.71 -21.97
CA ARG A 158 43.83 0.39 -22.93
C ARG A 158 43.57 1.72 -22.22
N ASP A 159 44.28 2.73 -22.72
CA ASP A 159 43.85 4.11 -22.94
C ASP A 159 43.48 4.97 -21.71
N ARG A 160 44.50 5.68 -21.21
CA ARG A 160 44.31 6.95 -20.50
C ARG A 160 43.91 8.02 -21.51
N CYS A 161 42.63 8.39 -21.53
CA CYS A 161 42.18 9.68 -22.01
C CYS A 161 41.70 10.51 -20.81
N GLY A 162 42.32 11.67 -20.60
CA GLY A 162 42.11 12.50 -19.43
C GLY A 162 40.71 13.13 -19.34
N LYS A 163 40.33 13.54 -18.12
CA LYS A 163 39.26 14.52 -17.95
C LYS A 163 39.50 15.42 -16.74
N ARG A 164 39.68 16.69 -17.11
CA ARG A 164 39.47 17.99 -16.44
C ARG A 164 38.97 17.97 -14.99
N ARG A 165 39.67 18.78 -14.18
CA ARG A 165 39.19 19.33 -12.91
C ARG A 165 38.05 20.29 -13.25
N ASP A 166 36.87 20.08 -12.68
CA ASP A 166 35.83 21.10 -12.61
C ASP A 166 35.50 21.33 -11.13
N VAL A 167 35.81 22.55 -10.70
CA VAL A 167 35.47 23.16 -9.41
C VAL A 167 34.02 23.62 -9.51
N GLY A 168 33.14 23.19 -8.59
CA GLY A 168 31.75 23.65 -8.61
C GLY A 168 30.85 23.11 -7.50
N ALA A 169 30.54 24.01 -6.56
CA ALA A 169 29.34 24.11 -5.70
C ALA A 169 28.73 22.82 -5.10
N ALA A 170 28.83 22.73 -3.77
CA ALA A 170 28.14 21.75 -2.94
C ALA A 170 26.62 21.97 -2.95
N ALA A 171 25.90 21.19 -3.76
CA ALA A 171 24.47 20.95 -3.58
C ALA A 171 24.30 19.58 -2.90
N ALA A 172 23.55 19.53 -1.79
CA ALA A 172 23.28 18.31 -1.04
C ALA A 172 22.68 17.22 -1.94
N LYS A 173 23.46 16.17 -2.22
CA LYS A 173 23.03 15.02 -3.02
C LYS A 173 22.30 14.02 -2.13
N PHE A 174 20.98 14.04 -2.21
CA PHE A 174 20.13 13.04 -1.57
C PHE A 174 20.40 11.63 -2.17
N PRO A 175 20.34 10.56 -1.36
CA PRO A 175 20.85 9.22 -1.70
C PRO A 175 20.15 8.49 -2.86
N TRP A 176 19.06 9.03 -3.40
CA TRP A 176 18.30 8.45 -4.52
C TRP A 176 18.40 9.26 -5.82
N SER A 177 19.15 10.38 -5.79
CA SER A 177 19.40 11.23 -6.97
C SER A 177 20.31 10.58 -8.03
N SER A 178 20.94 9.44 -7.72
CA SER A 178 21.76 8.67 -8.65
C SER A 178 21.01 7.55 -9.37
N MET A 179 19.72 7.34 -9.12
CA MET A 179 18.94 6.35 -9.87
C MET A 179 18.61 6.88 -11.27
N ARG A 180 19.50 6.57 -12.23
CA ARG A 180 19.23 6.64 -13.67
C ARG A 180 17.99 5.79 -13.97
N SER A 181 16.91 6.42 -14.40
CA SER A 181 15.76 5.72 -14.97
C SER A 181 16.20 5.06 -16.28
N TYR A 182 16.27 3.72 -16.29
CA TYR A 182 16.27 2.99 -17.54
C TYR A 182 14.86 3.08 -18.13
N ALA A 183 14.64 4.05 -19.01
CA ALA A 183 13.52 4.01 -19.93
C ALA A 183 13.91 3.07 -21.09
N SER A 184 13.29 1.90 -21.16
CA SER A 184 13.36 1.01 -22.32
C SER A 184 12.47 1.54 -23.44
N ARG A 185 13.00 1.57 -24.66
CA ARG A 185 12.20 1.66 -25.90
C ARG A 185 11.45 0.36 -26.14
#